data_AF-A0A813VUG7-F1
#
_entry.id   AF-A0A813VUG7-F1
#
_cell.length_a   1.000
_cell.length_b   1.000
_cell.length_c   1.000
_cell.angle_alpha   90.00
_cell.angle_beta   90.00
_cell.angle_gamma   90.00
#
_symmetry.space_group_name_H-M   'P 1'
#
loop_
_entity.id
_entity.type
_entity.pdbx_description
1 polymer ?
#
loop_
_entity_poly.entity_id
_entity_poly.type
_entity_poly.pdbx_seq_one_letter_code
_entity_poly.pdbx_strand_id
1 'polypeptide(L)'
;MRHRTRSPNAQGYCYVAGRIIDACANFDYPSSRYEIHVLDDSTDDTGQIIDAKVEEYKSNNIKIRRLSRVNRDGFKAGALQNAIPYANGQYLAIFDADFVPKKDFLKRTMPYFVSPEIAVVQTRWEHLNANYNILTRAQAMALNVHFTIEQAGRYYSDVFLQFNGTAGMNV
;
A
#
# COMPACT_ATOMS: atom_id res chain seq x y z
N MET A 1 -36.23 16.41 -2.38
CA MET A 1 -35.26 15.57 -1.64
C MET A 1 -34.99 14.31 -2.44
N ARG A 2 -33.82 14.19 -3.06
CA ARG A 2 -33.43 12.97 -3.80
C ARG A 2 -32.71 12.03 -2.81
N HIS A 3 -33.36 10.93 -2.45
CA HIS A 3 -32.68 9.82 -1.78
C HIS A 3 -31.58 9.30 -2.71
N ARG A 4 -30.31 9.55 -2.35
CA ARG A 4 -29.17 8.82 -2.92
C ARG A 4 -29.25 7.41 -2.39
N THR A 5 -29.73 6.48 -3.21
CA THR A 5 -29.55 5.05 -3.00
C THR A 5 -28.04 4.76 -3.05
N ARG A 6 -27.45 4.41 -1.89
CA ARG A 6 -26.05 3.97 -1.81
C ARG A 6 -25.86 2.74 -2.69
N SER A 7 -24.88 2.79 -3.59
CA SER A 7 -24.45 1.63 -4.36
C SER A 7 -23.90 0.55 -3.41
N PRO A 8 -24.33 -0.72 -3.50
CA PRO A 8 -23.80 -1.82 -2.68
C PRO A 8 -22.28 -1.95 -2.71
N ASN A 9 -21.65 -1.51 -3.81
CA ASN A 9 -20.20 -1.57 -3.99
C ASN A 9 -19.44 -0.50 -3.20
N ALA A 10 -20.08 0.63 -2.87
CA ALA A 10 -19.43 1.71 -2.10
C ALA A 10 -19.09 1.26 -0.68
N GLN A 11 -19.92 0.40 -0.08
CA GLN A 11 -19.68 -0.15 1.25
C GLN A 11 -18.38 -0.98 1.28
N GLY A 12 -18.08 -1.75 0.23
CA GLY A 12 -16.88 -2.59 0.13
C GLY A 12 -15.57 -1.79 0.11
N TYR A 13 -15.48 -0.75 -0.73
CA TYR A 13 -14.28 0.11 -0.81
C TYR A 13 -14.05 0.91 0.48
N CYS A 14 -15.12 1.35 1.11
CA CYS A 14 -15.10 2.01 2.41
C CYS A 14 -14.43 1.15 3.50
N TYR A 15 -14.66 -0.16 3.51
CA TYR A 15 -13.99 -1.09 4.44
C TYR A 15 -12.52 -1.32 4.11
N VAL A 16 -12.15 -1.19 2.84
CA VAL A 16 -10.79 -1.43 2.36
C VAL A 16 -9.82 -0.36 2.87
N ALA A 17 -10.18 0.92 2.74
CA ALA A 17 -9.32 2.03 3.18
C ALA A 17 -9.04 2.00 4.69
N GLY A 18 -10.07 1.76 5.52
CA GLY A 18 -9.89 1.64 6.97
C GLY A 18 -8.93 0.50 7.34
N ARG A 19 -9.07 -0.65 6.68
CA ARG A 19 -8.26 -1.85 6.96
C ARG A 19 -6.77 -1.66 6.70
N ILE A 20 -6.39 -1.01 5.60
CA ILE A 20 -4.97 -0.73 5.30
C ILE A 20 -4.41 0.34 6.25
N ILE A 21 -5.18 1.37 6.58
CA ILE A 21 -4.76 2.38 7.56
C ILE A 21 -4.49 1.71 8.91
N ASP A 22 -5.40 0.86 9.38
CA ASP A 22 -5.24 0.10 10.61
C ASP A 22 -4.00 -0.80 10.56
N ALA A 23 -3.76 -1.50 9.46
CA ALA A 23 -2.60 -2.37 9.30
C ALA A 23 -1.27 -1.60 9.37
N CYS A 24 -1.16 -0.47 8.68
CA CYS A 24 0.03 0.38 8.69
C CYS A 24 0.25 1.06 10.05
N ALA A 25 -0.82 1.52 10.70
CA ALA A 25 -0.72 2.16 12.01
C ALA A 25 -0.26 1.17 13.10
N ASN A 26 -0.54 -0.12 12.93
CA ASN A 26 -0.18 -1.19 13.87
C ASN A 26 1.07 -1.99 13.47
N PHE A 27 1.99 -1.39 12.69
CA PHE A 27 3.29 -2.00 12.47
C PHE A 27 4.01 -2.26 13.79
N ASP A 28 4.63 -3.43 13.90
CA ASP A 28 5.56 -3.76 14.96
C ASP A 28 6.91 -3.08 14.66
N TYR A 29 6.92 -1.76 14.73
CA TYR A 29 8.06 -0.89 14.49
C TYR A 29 7.89 0.39 15.32
N PRO A 30 8.97 1.07 15.78
CA PRO A 30 8.80 2.28 16.59
C PRO A 30 8.03 3.37 15.84
N SER A 31 6.90 3.82 16.39
CA SER A 31 6.02 4.82 15.77
C SER A 31 6.69 6.17 15.52
N SER A 32 7.78 6.48 16.23
CA SER A 32 8.60 7.66 15.99
C SER A 32 9.43 7.59 14.71
N ARG A 33 9.63 6.38 14.15
CA ARG A 33 10.50 6.08 13.00
C ARG A 33 9.77 5.89 11.68
N TYR A 34 8.45 6.06 11.64
CA TYR A 34 7.70 6.07 10.39
C TYR A 34 6.57 7.10 10.42
N GLU A 35 6.08 7.44 9.24
CA GLU A 35 4.89 8.26 9.04
C GLU A 35 4.04 7.64 7.94
N ILE A 36 2.73 7.89 7.99
CA ILE A 36 1.74 7.32 7.07
C ILE A 36 1.10 8.44 6.27
N HIS A 37 1.23 8.38 4.95
CA HIS A 37 0.54 9.27 4.03
C HIS A 37 -0.55 8.50 3.29
N VAL A 38 -1.81 8.87 3.54
CA VAL A 38 -2.96 8.29 2.82
C VAL A 38 -3.26 9.17 1.61
N LEU A 39 -2.96 8.67 0.41
CA LEU A 39 -3.17 9.39 -0.84
C LEU A 39 -4.56 9.10 -1.36
N ASP A 40 -5.44 10.09 -1.33
CA ASP A 40 -6.85 9.91 -1.58
C ASP A 40 -7.37 10.79 -2.73
N ASP A 41 -7.75 10.11 -3.82
CA ASP A 41 -8.42 10.69 -4.99
C ASP A 41 -9.91 10.26 -5.08
N SER A 42 -10.48 9.75 -3.98
CA SER A 42 -11.88 9.30 -3.94
C SER A 42 -12.85 10.48 -4.04
N THR A 43 -14.00 10.22 -4.65
CA THR A 43 -15.11 11.18 -4.79
C THR A 43 -16.38 10.69 -4.08
N ASP A 44 -16.28 9.60 -3.32
CA ASP A 44 -17.37 8.99 -2.57
C ASP A 44 -17.17 9.17 -1.06
N ASP A 45 -17.91 8.42 -0.25
CA ASP A 45 -17.87 8.53 1.21
C ASP A 45 -16.53 8.04 1.83
N THR A 46 -15.60 7.48 1.04
CA THR A 46 -14.31 6.95 1.52
C THR A 46 -13.49 8.02 2.25
N GLY A 47 -13.52 9.26 1.78
CA GLY A 47 -12.81 10.37 2.40
C GLY A 47 -13.17 10.60 3.87
N GLN A 48 -14.45 10.45 4.24
CA GLN A 48 -14.90 10.65 5.62
C GLN A 48 -14.34 9.57 6.56
N ILE A 49 -14.19 8.34 6.06
CA ILE A 49 -13.62 7.23 6.83
C ILE A 49 -12.13 7.43 7.01
N ILE A 50 -11.43 7.87 5.97
CA ILE A 50 -10.01 8.20 6.05
C ILE A 50 -9.80 9.30 7.07
N ASP A 51 -10.59 10.39 7.03
CA ASP A 51 -10.47 11.49 7.99
C ASP A 51 -10.69 11.00 9.43
N ALA A 52 -11.73 10.20 9.67
CA ALA A 52 -12.00 9.63 10.99
C ALA A 52 -10.82 8.78 11.50
N LYS A 53 -10.25 7.93 10.64
CA LYS A 53 -9.08 7.10 10.99
C LYS A 53 -7.81 7.91 11.21
N VAL A 54 -7.59 8.93 10.40
CA VAL A 54 -6.45 9.86 10.55
C VAL A 54 -6.52 10.56 11.90
N GLU A 55 -7.69 11.08 12.28
CA GLU A 55 -7.86 11.75 13.58
C GLU A 55 -7.74 10.78 14.75
N GLU A 56 -8.29 9.57 14.64
CA GLU A 56 -8.10 8.48 15.62
C GLU A 56 -6.60 8.24 15.89
N TYR A 57 -5.81 7.98 14.85
CA TYR A 57 -4.40 7.65 15.02
C TYR A 57 -3.50 8.84 15.34
N LYS A 58 -3.84 10.05 14.89
CA LYS A 58 -3.18 11.28 15.37
C LYS A 58 -3.33 11.44 16.88
N SER A 59 -4.53 11.17 17.43
CA SER A 59 -4.76 11.23 18.88
C SER A 59 -3.91 10.20 19.66
N ASN A 60 -3.53 9.11 19.01
CA ASN A 60 -2.62 8.09 19.52
C ASN A 60 -1.12 8.38 19.24
N ASN A 61 -0.78 9.62 18.87
CA ASN A 61 0.58 10.06 18.54
C ASN A 61 1.24 9.33 17.35
N ILE A 62 0.45 8.75 16.45
CA ILE A 62 0.96 8.23 15.18
C ILE A 62 1.06 9.38 14.17
N LYS A 63 2.20 9.49 13.49
CA LYS A 63 2.38 10.46 12.40
C LYS A 63 1.60 10.00 11.18
N ILE A 64 0.39 10.53 10.99
CA ILE A 64 -0.48 10.19 9.86
C ILE A 64 -1.15 11.42 9.28
N ARG A 65 -1.29 11.47 7.96
CA ARG A 65 -2.03 12.52 7.24
C ARG A 65 -2.71 11.97 6.00
N ARG A 66 -3.85 12.58 5.65
CA ARG A 66 -4.48 12.44 4.34
C ARG A 66 -3.94 13.51 3.40
N LEU A 67 -3.64 13.13 2.16
CA LEU A 67 -3.29 14.03 1.08
C LEU A 67 -4.28 13.79 -0.06
N SER A 68 -4.96 14.84 -0.48
CA SER A 68 -5.92 14.80 -1.59
C SER A 68 -5.57 15.88 -2.60
N ARG A 69 -5.88 15.63 -3.87
CA ARG A 69 -5.64 16.57 -4.96
C ARG A 69 -6.90 16.75 -5.80
N VAL A 70 -7.03 17.93 -6.40
CA VAL A 70 -8.17 18.27 -7.27
C VAL A 70 -8.00 17.68 -8.67
N ASN A 71 -6.77 17.67 -9.18
CA ASN A 71 -6.44 17.14 -10.50
C ASN A 71 -5.83 15.73 -10.39
N ARG A 72 -6.37 14.76 -11.13
CA ARG A 72 -6.00 13.33 -11.11
C ARG A 72 -5.01 12.94 -12.22
N ASP A 73 -4.36 13.92 -12.84
CA ASP A 73 -3.31 13.68 -13.84
C ASP A 73 -2.24 12.70 -13.34
N GLY A 74 -1.79 11.81 -14.22
CA GLY A 74 -0.78 10.80 -13.91
C GLY A 74 -1.24 9.69 -12.95
N PHE A 75 -2.52 9.64 -12.56
CA PHE A 75 -3.11 8.61 -11.69
C PHE A 75 -2.21 8.30 -10.48
N LYS A 76 -1.82 7.04 -10.25
CA LYS A 76 -0.97 6.63 -9.12
C LYS A 76 0.38 7.35 -9.08
N ALA A 77 1.04 7.50 -10.22
CA ALA A 77 2.34 8.18 -10.28
C ALA A 77 2.22 9.66 -9.92
N GLY A 78 1.17 10.33 -10.41
CA GLY A 78 0.90 11.72 -10.06
C GLY A 78 0.53 11.91 -8.58
N ALA A 79 -0.20 10.96 -7.98
CA ALA A 79 -0.52 10.99 -6.56
C ALA A 79 0.76 10.88 -5.71
N LEU A 80 1.63 9.93 -6.05
CA LEU A 80 2.94 9.77 -5.39
C LEU A 80 3.80 11.02 -5.56
N GLN A 81 3.87 11.59 -6.76
CA GLN A 81 4.63 12.82 -7.02
C GLN A 81 4.14 14.00 -6.19
N ASN A 82 2.83 14.12 -5.97
CA ASN A 82 2.26 15.14 -5.10
C ASN A 82 2.59 14.92 -3.61
N ALA A 83 2.78 13.66 -3.20
CA ALA A 83 3.04 13.29 -1.82
C ALA A 83 4.52 13.40 -1.40
N ILE A 84 5.45 13.18 -2.33
CA ILE A 84 6.90 13.17 -2.07
C ILE A 84 7.38 14.42 -1.33
N PRO A 85 6.98 15.67 -1.69
CA PRO A 85 7.45 16.87 -0.98
C PRO A 85 7.09 16.93 0.50
N TYR A 86 6.11 16.14 0.94
CA TYR A 86 5.68 16.08 2.34
C TYR A 86 6.34 14.94 3.12
N ALA A 87 6.97 13.99 2.43
CA ALA A 87 7.59 12.81 3.03
C ALA A 87 8.97 13.15 3.57
N ASN A 88 9.19 12.84 4.85
CA ASN A 88 10.42 13.10 5.61
C ASN A 88 11.24 11.82 5.83
N GLY A 89 10.70 10.66 5.44
CA GLY A 89 11.40 9.38 5.52
C GLY A 89 12.52 9.27 4.48
N GLN A 90 13.60 8.59 4.85
CA GLN A 90 14.67 8.21 3.92
C GLN A 90 14.24 7.09 2.95
N TYR A 91 13.20 6.34 3.32
CA TYR A 91 12.68 5.23 2.54
C TYR A 91 11.18 5.39 2.38
N LEU A 92 10.67 5.03 1.21
CA LEU A 92 9.26 5.05 0.88
C LEU A 92 8.75 3.61 0.81
N ALA A 93 7.75 3.28 1.62
CA ALA A 93 6.98 2.04 1.49
C ALA A 93 5.64 2.36 0.82
N ILE A 94 5.35 1.70 -0.31
CA ILE A 94 4.15 1.97 -1.11
C ILE A 94 3.20 0.79 -1.03
N PHE A 95 1.94 1.05 -0.68
CA PHE A 95 0.88 0.05 -0.63
C PHE A 95 -0.35 0.53 -1.41
N ASP A 96 -0.94 -0.37 -2.19
CA ASP A 96 -2.27 -0.18 -2.75
C ASP A 96 -3.33 -0.28 -1.66
N ALA A 97 -4.46 0.40 -1.85
CA ALA A 97 -5.52 0.48 -0.84
C ALA A 97 -6.09 -0.89 -0.45
N ASP A 98 -6.07 -1.85 -1.36
CA ASP A 98 -6.57 -3.22 -1.15
C ASP A 98 -5.52 -4.18 -0.55
N PHE A 99 -4.27 -3.76 -0.43
CA PHE A 99 -3.22 -4.51 0.23
C PHE A 99 -3.36 -4.44 1.75
N VAL A 100 -2.89 -5.47 2.46
CA VAL A 100 -2.84 -5.49 3.94
C VAL A 100 -1.47 -6.01 4.36
N PRO A 101 -0.52 -5.14 4.70
CA PRO A 101 0.82 -5.57 5.07
C PRO A 101 0.80 -6.28 6.42
N LYS A 102 1.70 -7.27 6.58
CA LYS A 102 1.93 -7.94 7.86
C LYS A 102 2.57 -6.95 8.84
N LYS A 103 2.28 -7.08 10.14
CA LYS A 103 2.77 -6.15 11.18
C LYS A 103 4.30 -6.05 11.22
N ASP A 104 4.99 -7.12 10.87
CA ASP A 104 6.44 -7.22 10.84
C ASP A 104 7.08 -6.76 9.52
N PHE A 105 6.29 -6.21 8.57
CA PHE A 105 6.77 -5.81 7.24
C PHE A 105 8.06 -4.98 7.31
N LEU A 106 8.03 -3.86 8.04
CA LEU A 106 9.20 -2.96 8.16
C LEU A 106 10.39 -3.66 8.81
N LYS A 107 10.18 -4.49 9.84
CA LYS A 107 11.26 -5.26 10.48
C LYS A 107 11.94 -6.22 9.51
N ARG A 108 11.17 -6.79 8.57
CA ARG A 108 11.69 -7.75 7.58
C ARG A 108 12.34 -7.08 6.39
N THR A 109 11.89 -5.90 5.98
CA THR A 109 12.40 -5.22 4.77
C THR A 109 13.56 -4.27 5.05
N MET A 110 13.54 -3.55 6.19
CA MET A 110 14.57 -2.56 6.52
C MET A 110 16.02 -3.11 6.54
N PRO A 111 16.29 -4.35 7.03
CA PRO A 111 17.66 -4.87 7.07
C PRO A 111 18.35 -5.01 5.71
N TYR A 112 17.60 -5.10 4.61
CA TYR A 112 18.20 -5.21 3.27
C TYR A 112 18.89 -3.91 2.83
N PHE A 113 18.44 -2.75 3.33
CA PHE A 113 19.04 -1.45 3.01
C PHE A 113 20.34 -1.16 3.77
N VAL A 114 20.88 -2.13 4.51
CA VAL A 114 22.23 -2.04 5.08
C VAL A 114 23.30 -1.99 3.98
N SER A 115 23.06 -2.67 2.85
CA SER A 115 23.90 -2.53 1.68
C SER A 115 23.53 -1.26 0.91
N PRO A 116 24.46 -0.31 0.70
CA PRO A 116 24.19 0.92 -0.05
C PRO A 116 23.92 0.67 -1.54
N GLU A 117 24.19 -0.54 -2.04
CA GLU A 117 23.93 -0.93 -3.42
C GLU A 117 22.45 -1.30 -3.66
N ILE A 118 21.67 -1.48 -2.59
CA ILE A 118 20.27 -1.88 -2.69
C ILE A 118 19.38 -0.63 -2.69
N ALA A 119 18.84 -0.28 -3.86
CA ALA A 119 17.92 0.83 -4.03
C ALA A 119 16.43 0.46 -3.79
N VAL A 120 16.07 -0.82 -3.96
CA VAL A 120 14.68 -1.28 -3.92
C VAL A 120 14.58 -2.66 -3.28
N VAL A 121 13.56 -2.86 -2.44
CA VAL A 121 13.14 -4.16 -1.89
C VAL A 121 11.69 -4.40 -2.28
N GLN A 122 11.43 -5.38 -3.14
CA GLN A 122 10.08 -5.78 -3.55
C GLN A 122 9.67 -7.05 -2.80
N THR A 123 8.55 -7.00 -2.08
CA THR A 123 7.98 -8.20 -1.44
C THR A 123 6.95 -8.88 -2.34
N ARG A 124 6.77 -10.19 -2.15
CA ARG A 124 5.76 -10.99 -2.85
C ARG A 124 4.35 -10.66 -2.38
N TRP A 125 3.39 -10.69 -3.29
CA TRP A 125 1.97 -10.61 -2.96
C TRP A 125 1.41 -11.99 -2.60
N GLU A 126 0.63 -12.06 -1.52
CA GLU A 126 -0.16 -13.23 -1.14
C GLU A 126 -1.65 -12.94 -1.38
N HIS A 127 -2.44 -13.97 -1.72
CA HIS A 127 -3.86 -13.80 -2.07
C HIS A 127 -4.75 -14.13 -0.87
N LEU A 128 -5.50 -13.15 -0.37
CA LEU A 128 -6.48 -13.37 0.71
C LEU A 128 -7.59 -14.36 0.31
N ASN A 129 -7.94 -14.41 -0.99
CA ASN A 129 -9.07 -15.21 -1.50
C ASN A 129 -8.64 -16.35 -2.43
N ALA A 130 -7.39 -16.82 -2.33
CA ALA A 130 -6.80 -17.78 -3.30
C ALA A 130 -7.67 -19.01 -3.58
N ASN A 131 -8.43 -19.47 -2.58
CA ASN A 131 -9.20 -20.72 -2.63
C ASN A 131 -10.71 -20.50 -2.77
N TYR A 132 -11.18 -19.29 -3.06
CA TYR A 132 -12.62 -18.99 -3.06
C TYR A 132 -13.37 -19.67 -4.21
N ASN A 133 -12.78 -19.69 -5.41
CA ASN A 133 -13.28 -20.41 -6.58
C ASN A 133 -12.15 -20.72 -7.59
N ILE A 134 -12.46 -21.46 -8.66
CA ILE A 134 -11.50 -21.88 -9.69
C ILE A 134 -10.81 -20.68 -10.37
N LEU A 135 -11.55 -19.58 -10.62
CA LEU A 135 -10.98 -18.37 -11.22
C LEU A 135 -9.95 -17.72 -10.29
N THR A 136 -10.26 -17.55 -9.01
CA THR A 136 -9.33 -17.00 -8.01
C THR A 136 -8.11 -17.89 -7.79
N ARG A 137 -8.26 -19.23 -7.90
CA ARG A 137 -7.16 -20.19 -7.83
C ARG A 137 -6.24 -20.08 -9.05
N ALA A 138 -6.80 -19.95 -10.25
CA ALA A 138 -6.03 -19.76 -11.47
C ALA A 138 -5.27 -18.42 -11.45
N GLN A 139 -5.91 -17.34 -11.00
CA GLN A 139 -5.25 -16.04 -10.80
C GLN A 139 -4.12 -16.12 -9.78
N ALA A 140 -4.35 -16.80 -8.65
CA ALA A 140 -3.31 -17.01 -7.64
C ALA A 140 -2.13 -17.81 -8.19
N MET A 141 -2.39 -18.86 -8.99
CA MET A 141 -1.32 -19.64 -9.63
C MET A 141 -0.49 -18.79 -10.60
N ALA A 142 -1.13 -18.00 -11.46
CA ALA A 142 -0.43 -17.13 -12.40
C ALA A 142 0.47 -16.10 -11.68
N LEU A 143 -0.05 -15.45 -10.64
CA LEU A 143 0.72 -14.50 -9.83
C LEU A 143 1.85 -15.18 -9.05
N ASN A 144 1.64 -16.40 -8.55
CA ASN A 144 2.69 -17.18 -7.90
C ASN A 144 3.84 -17.54 -8.85
N VAL A 145 3.54 -17.86 -10.12
CA VAL A 145 4.56 -18.10 -11.15
C VAL A 145 5.41 -16.84 -11.39
N HIS A 146 4.77 -15.68 -11.50
CA HIS A 146 5.50 -14.40 -11.65
C HIS A 146 6.50 -14.17 -10.50
N PHE A 147 6.07 -14.30 -9.25
CA PHE A 147 6.97 -14.05 -8.11
C PHE A 147 8.02 -15.15 -7.88
N THR A 148 7.66 -16.41 -8.09
CA THR A 148 8.52 -17.54 -7.69
C THR A 148 9.46 -17.98 -8.81
N ILE A 149 9.05 -17.82 -10.07
CA ILE A 149 9.79 -18.29 -11.23
C ILE A 149 10.38 -17.11 -12.00
N GLU A 150 9.56 -16.11 -12.37
CA GLU A 150 10.06 -15.01 -13.20
C GLU A 150 11.01 -14.10 -12.43
N GLN A 151 10.61 -13.59 -11.25
CA GLN A 151 11.49 -12.71 -10.46
C GLN A 151 12.76 -13.42 -10.00
N ALA A 152 12.66 -14.67 -9.55
CA ALA A 152 13.82 -15.48 -9.20
C ALA A 152 14.73 -15.69 -10.42
N GLY A 153 14.16 -16.07 -11.57
CA GLY A 153 14.91 -16.28 -12.82
C GLY A 153 15.61 -15.01 -13.29
N ARG A 154 14.96 -13.85 -13.20
CA ARG A 154 15.55 -12.55 -13.52
C ARG A 154 16.70 -12.20 -12.59
N TYR A 155 16.52 -12.40 -11.29
CA TYR A 155 17.58 -12.22 -10.29
C TYR A 155 18.80 -13.10 -10.56
N TYR A 156 18.60 -14.39 -10.86
CA TYR A 156 19.70 -15.31 -11.18
C TYR A 156 20.36 -15.06 -12.55
N SER A 157 19.74 -14.25 -13.41
CA SER A 157 20.22 -13.96 -14.76
C SER A 157 20.78 -12.54 -14.89
N ASP A 158 20.99 -11.82 -13.78
CA ASP A 158 21.49 -10.43 -13.74
C ASP A 158 20.71 -9.46 -14.66
N VAL A 159 19.41 -9.68 -14.84
CA VAL A 159 18.53 -8.80 -15.62
C VAL A 159 17.63 -7.98 -14.71
N PHE A 160 17.23 -6.80 -15.18
CA PHE A 160 16.47 -5.82 -14.40
C PHE A 160 15.18 -6.42 -13.81
N LEU A 161 14.98 -6.23 -12.50
CA LEU A 161 13.77 -6.61 -11.79
C LEU A 161 12.71 -5.52 -11.97
N GLN A 162 11.49 -5.92 -12.34
CA GLN A 162 10.37 -4.99 -12.40
C GLN A 162 9.89 -4.61 -11.00
N PHE A 163 9.72 -3.32 -10.76
CA PHE A 163 9.03 -2.81 -9.57
C PHE A 163 7.52 -2.91 -9.81
N ASN A 164 6.81 -3.60 -8.93
CA ASN A 164 5.40 -3.91 -9.15
C ASN A 164 4.45 -2.81 -8.65
N GLY A 165 4.98 -1.69 -8.16
CA GLY A 165 4.20 -0.52 -7.77
C GLY A 165 3.56 -0.59 -6.38
N THR A 166 3.58 -1.73 -5.67
CA THR A 166 3.02 -1.92 -4.32
C THR A 166 3.75 -3.02 -3.56
N ALA A 167 3.69 -2.97 -2.23
CA ALA A 167 4.42 -3.84 -1.31
C ALA A 167 5.94 -3.80 -1.55
N GLY A 168 6.41 -2.66 -2.05
CA GLY A 168 7.80 -2.37 -2.31
C GLY A 168 8.28 -1.21 -1.44
N MET A 169 9.56 -1.26 -1.10
CA MET A 169 10.28 -0.16 -0.46
C MET A 169 11.38 0.33 -1.38
N ASN A 170 11.57 1.65 -1.45
CA ASN A 170 12.66 2.26 -2.20
C ASN A 170 13.25 3.45 -1.44
N VAL A 171 14.48 3.81 -1.80
CA VAL A 171 15.12 5.08 -1.36
C VAL A 171 14.64 6.25 -2.22
#